data_AF-A0A398BIN6-F1
#
_entry.id   AF-A0A398BIN6-F1
#
_cell.length_a   1.000
_cell.length_b   1.000
_cell.length_c   1.000
_cell.angle_alpha   90.00
_cell.angle_beta   90.00
_cell.angle_gamma   90.00
#
_symmetry.space_group_name_H-M   'P 1'
#
loop_
_entity.id
_entity.type
_entity.pdbx_description
1 polymer ?
#
loop_
_entity_poly.entity_id
_entity_poly.type
_entity_poly.pdbx_seq_one_letter_code
_entity_poly.pdbx_strand_id
1 'polypeptide(L)' 'MATVLKETTPPKQVTVDVEIIYSGNDMRPKKFIVNYSIDGELGFEVIEN' A
#
# COMPACT_ATOMS: atom_id res chain seq x y z
N MET A 1 30.37 -4.43 -26.24
CA MET A 1 29.45 -3.36 -25.82
C MET A 1 28.24 -4.01 -25.19
N ALA A 2 28.03 -3.82 -23.88
CA ALA A 2 26.88 -4.39 -23.19
C ALA A 2 25.66 -3.49 -23.43
N THR A 3 24.72 -3.96 -24.23
CA THR A 3 23.41 -3.31 -24.36
C THR A 3 22.61 -3.61 -23.11
N VAL A 4 22.53 -2.62 -22.23
CA VAL A 4 21.68 -2.63 -21.06
C VAL A 4 20.30 -2.16 -21.51
N LEU A 5 19.47 -3.10 -21.97
CA LEU A 5 18.01 -2.90 -22.08
C LEU A 5 17.39 -3.06 -20.68
N LYS A 6 17.92 -2.37 -19.66
CA LYS A 6 17.32 -2.38 -18.31
C LYS A 6 16.27 -1.29 -18.29
N GLU A 7 15.01 -1.73 -18.34
CA GLU A 7 13.78 -1.00 -18.00
C GLU A 7 13.89 0.53 -18.02
N THR A 8 13.40 1.13 -19.10
CA THR A 8 13.31 2.59 -19.31
C THR A 8 12.37 3.30 -18.34
N THR A 9 11.82 2.62 -17.34
CA THR A 9 10.99 3.20 -16.28
C THR A 9 11.58 2.81 -14.93
N PRO A 10 11.98 3.78 -14.08
CA PRO A 10 12.33 3.46 -12.70
C PRO A 10 11.15 2.74 -12.02
N PRO A 11 11.42 1.81 -11.08
CA PRO A 11 10.36 1.18 -10.30
C PRO A 11 9.49 2.25 -9.67
N LYS A 12 8.17 2.07 -9.73
CA LYS A 12 7.23 3.01 -9.13
C LYS A 12 7.50 3.11 -7.63
N GLN A 13 7.55 4.32 -7.09
CA GLN A 13 7.69 4.54 -5.67
C GLN A 13 6.34 4.26 -5.00
N VAL A 14 6.34 3.32 -4.06
CA VAL A 14 5.13 2.96 -3.32
C VAL A 14 5.30 3.31 -1.85
N THR A 15 4.34 4.04 -1.29
CA THR A 15 4.22 4.27 0.17
C THR A 15 2.92 3.64 0.64
N VAL A 16 2.95 2.94 1.77
CA VAL A 16 1.75 2.29 2.32
C VAL A 16 1.67 2.62 3.80
N ASP A 17 0.49 3.05 4.24
CA ASP A 17 0.10 3.25 5.63
C ASP A 17 -1.12 2.38 5.92
N VAL A 18 -1.07 1.65 7.03
CA VAL A 18 -2.10 0.66 7.39
C VAL A 18 -2.61 1.01 8.78
N GLU A 19 -3.86 1.45 8.83
CA GLU A 19 -4.58 1.69 10.08
C GLU A 19 -5.42 0.46 10.44
N ILE A 20 -5.22 -0.05 11.65
CA ILE A 20 -5.90 -1.24 12.15
C ILE A 20 -6.99 -0.81 13.11
N ILE A 21 -8.25 -1.10 12.77
CA ILE A 21 -9.40 -0.72 13.59
C ILE A 21 -9.94 -1.94 14.33
N TYR A 22 -9.98 -1.86 15.65
CA TYR A 22 -10.53 -2.87 16.54
C TYR A 22 -11.94 -2.49 17.02
N SER A 23 -12.78 -3.50 17.26
CA SER A 23 -14.06 -3.32 17.96
C SER A 23 -13.90 -3.62 19.44
N GLY A 24 -14.05 -2.61 20.30
CA GLY A 24 -14.02 -2.80 21.74
C GLY A 24 -12.69 -3.40 22.22
N ASN A 25 -12.76 -4.56 22.88
CA ASN A 25 -11.60 -5.26 23.44
C ASN A 25 -11.24 -6.53 22.64
N ASP A 26 -11.76 -6.65 21.41
CA ASP A 26 -11.46 -7.78 20.54
C ASP A 26 -10.00 -7.75 20.13
N MET A 27 -9.31 -8.90 20.24
CA MET A 27 -7.95 -9.05 19.70
C MET A 27 -7.95 -9.24 18.18
N ARG A 28 -9.13 -9.44 17.55
CA ARG A 28 -9.27 -9.52 16.09
C ARG A 28 -9.68 -8.15 15.54
N PRO A 29 -8.91 -7.58 14.59
CA PRO A 29 -9.31 -6.36 13.92
C PRO A 29 -10.67 -6.51 13.24
N LYS A 30 -11.47 -5.44 13.33
CA LYS A 30 -12.74 -5.34 12.61
C LYS A 30 -12.50 -5.01 11.14
N LYS A 31 -11.57 -4.09 10.87
CA LYS A 31 -11.21 -3.67 9.52
C LYS A 31 -9.81 -3.08 9.48
N PHE A 32 -9.25 -3.05 8.28
CA PHE A 32 -8.01 -2.39 7.93
C PHE A 32 -8.32 -1.26 6.96
N ILE A 33 -7.74 -0.09 7.21
CA ILE A 33 -7.77 1.02 6.26
C ILE A 33 -6.35 1.12 5.69
N VAL A 34 -6.21 0.80 4.41
CA VAL A 34 -4.94 0.83 3.70
C VAL A 34 -4.92 2.11 2.88
N ASN A 35 -4.08 3.05 3.27
CA ASN A 35 -3.80 4.24 2.49
C ASN A 35 -2.48 4.02 1.77
N TYR A 36 -2.44 4.19 0.45
CA TYR A 36 -1.21 4.00 -0.30
C TYR A 36 -1.01 5.11 -1.32
N SER A 37 0.25 5.30 -1.72
CA SER A 37 0.60 6.15 -2.84
C SER A 37 1.48 5.40 -3.82
N ILE A 38 1.24 5.58 -5.12
CA ILE A 38 2.07 5.05 -6.20
C ILE A 38 2.52 6.24 -7.02
N ASP A 39 3.81 6.56 -7.00
CA ASP A 39 4.38 7.74 -7.66
C ASP A 39 3.67 9.07 -7.27
N GLY A 40 3.19 9.15 -6.03
CA GLY A 40 2.43 10.30 -5.52
C GLY A 40 0.93 10.28 -5.82
N GLU A 41 0.44 9.34 -6.62
CA GLU A 41 -1.00 9.10 -6.80
C GLU A 41 -1.56 8.35 -5.58
N LEU A 42 -2.51 8.98 -4.89
CA LEU A 42 -3.12 8.43 -3.69
C LEU A 42 -4.21 7.40 -4.03
N GLY A 43 -4.18 6.27 -3.33
CA GLY A 43 -5.23 5.26 -3.30
C GLY A 43 -5.60 4.94 -1.86
N PHE A 44 -6.83 4.44 -1.68
CA PHE A 44 -7.29 3.94 -0.39
C PHE A 44 -8.13 2.70 -0.58
N GLU A 45 -8.06 1.79 0.39
CA GLU A 45 -8.90 0.60 0.41
C GLU A 45 -9.30 0.26 1.85
N VAL A 46 -10.55 -0.15 2.03
CA VAL A 46 -11.07 -0.60 3.32
C VAL A 46 -11.30 -2.09 3.22
N ILE A 47 -10.55 -2.85 4.01
CA ILE A 47 -10.64 -4.30 4.07
C ILE A 47 -11.36 -4.65 5.36
N GLU A 48 -12.60 -5.11 5.23
CA GLU A 48 -13.35 -5.66 6.37
C GLU A 48 -12.98 -7.13 6.59
N ASN A 49 -13.05 -7.56 7.85
CA ASN A 49 -12.66 -8.90 8.28
C ASN A 49 -13.87 -9.79 8.62
#